data_AF-A0A7R8YQS6-F1
#
_entry.id   AF-A0A7R8YQS6-F1
#
_cell.length_a   1.000
_cell.length_b   1.000
_cell.length_c   1.000
_cell.angle_alpha   90.00
_cell.angle_beta   90.00
_cell.angle_gamma   90.00
#
_symmetry.space_group_name_H-M   'P 1'
#
loop_
_entity.id
_entity.type
_entity.pdbx_description
1 polymer ?
#
loop_
_entity_poly.entity_id
_entity_poly.type
_entity_poly.pdbx_seq_one_letter_code
_entity_poly.pdbx_strand_id
1 'polypeptide(L)'
;MQTLQRSNRVELCALRCISSRHEFADGHNLLNAFGFDCFLEFVRPMLTKKMMHTTLSAQRSLLDNKTYLVSEKIVKQNQAIMDVLASHSVLLNKIYKNETMPTEVSTVFPIKTVEELEKLNNGISEEDIPFYVATVKMKIKAGGLIKNFSKLISEDICLKYNYNGTHGKLPFCQYLKINGIFEGAVGDENYTSLIKQPFKRAKNNFFKKECLKRK
;
A
#
# COMPACT_ATOMS: atom_id res chain seq x y z
N MET A 1 49.57 -26.72 53.69
CA MET A 1 50.49 -27.87 53.44
C MET A 1 49.77 -29.22 53.25
N GLN A 2 48.52 -29.43 53.67
CA GLN A 2 47.80 -30.72 53.49
C GLN A 2 47.28 -31.00 52.06
N THR A 3 47.11 -29.97 51.23
CA THR A 3 46.61 -30.11 49.83
C THR A 3 47.65 -30.70 48.87
N LEU A 4 48.95 -30.39 49.05
CA LEU A 4 50.03 -30.96 48.25
C LEU A 4 50.27 -32.45 48.49
N GLN A 5 50.07 -32.93 49.73
CA GLN A 5 50.19 -34.37 50.04
C GLN A 5 49.06 -35.22 49.44
N ARG A 6 47.87 -34.65 49.23
CA ARG A 6 46.77 -35.34 48.52
C ARG A 6 47.04 -35.47 47.02
N SER A 7 47.62 -34.46 46.38
CA SER A 7 47.96 -34.48 44.96
C SER A 7 48.94 -35.62 44.61
N ASN A 8 50.01 -35.79 45.39
CA ASN A 8 50.99 -36.86 45.17
C ASN A 8 50.42 -38.27 45.37
N ARG A 9 49.43 -38.45 46.26
CA ARG A 9 48.79 -39.75 46.50
C ARG A 9 47.91 -40.20 45.32
N VAL A 10 47.23 -39.25 44.68
CA VAL A 10 46.35 -39.51 43.53
C VAL A 10 47.18 -39.85 42.29
N GLU A 11 48.28 -39.14 42.04
CA GLU A 11 49.21 -39.45 40.93
C GLU A 11 49.91 -40.80 41.12
N LEU A 12 50.34 -41.13 42.34
CA LEU A 12 50.94 -42.44 42.64
C LEU A 12 49.93 -43.59 42.49
N CYS A 13 48.66 -43.40 42.84
CA CYS A 13 47.61 -44.39 42.58
C CYS A 13 47.31 -44.54 41.08
N ALA A 14 47.27 -43.43 40.33
CA ALA A 14 47.04 -43.46 38.89
C ALA A 14 48.16 -44.18 38.14
N LEU A 15 49.42 -43.94 38.52
CA LEU A 15 50.59 -44.62 37.95
C LEU A 15 50.60 -46.13 38.28
N ARG A 16 50.20 -46.53 39.49
CA ARG A 16 50.05 -47.95 39.85
C ARG A 16 48.96 -48.65 39.03
N CYS A 17 47.83 -47.97 38.78
CA CYS A 17 46.75 -48.51 37.95
C CYS A 17 47.15 -48.68 36.47
N ILE A 18 48.04 -47.84 35.94
CA ILE A 18 48.52 -47.96 34.55
C ILE A 18 49.47 -49.16 34.40
N SER A 19 50.33 -49.42 35.40
CA SER A 19 51.24 -50.59 35.39
C SER A 19 50.52 -51.93 35.56
N SER A 20 49.32 -51.97 36.16
CA SER A 20 48.56 -53.22 36.40
C SER A 20 47.52 -53.54 35.33
N ARG A 21 47.51 -52.85 34.18
CA ARG A 21 46.49 -53.00 33.11
C ARG A 21 46.43 -54.37 32.43
N HIS A 22 47.29 -55.32 32.77
CA HIS A 22 47.30 -56.63 32.11
C HIS A 22 46.37 -57.69 32.71
N GLU A 23 45.73 -57.48 33.87
CA GLU A 23 45.02 -58.58 34.57
C GLU A 23 43.63 -58.30 35.16
N PHE A 24 43.02 -57.11 35.00
CA PHE A 24 41.68 -56.87 35.56
C PHE A 24 40.60 -56.81 34.49
N ALA A 25 40.11 -57.99 34.08
CA ALA A 25 38.95 -58.15 33.20
C ALA A 25 37.59 -58.06 33.94
N ASP A 26 37.57 -58.13 35.27
CA ASP A 26 36.34 -58.13 36.06
C ASP A 26 36.20 -56.88 36.94
N GLY A 27 35.22 -56.03 36.60
CA GLY A 27 34.94 -54.76 37.29
C GLY A 27 34.55 -54.89 38.77
N HIS A 28 34.31 -56.11 39.28
CA HIS A 28 33.98 -56.36 40.69
C HIS A 28 35.17 -56.19 41.65
N ASN A 29 36.42 -56.27 41.18
CA ASN A 29 37.61 -56.24 42.06
C ASN A 29 38.23 -54.86 42.31
N LEU A 30 37.81 -53.82 41.59
CA LEU A 30 38.37 -52.46 41.74
C LEU A 30 37.86 -51.73 43.00
N LEU A 31 36.63 -52.02 43.43
CA LEU A 31 36.03 -51.38 44.62
C LEU A 31 36.73 -51.83 45.93
N ASN A 32 37.15 -53.10 45.98
CA ASN A 32 37.79 -53.70 47.16
C ASN A 32 39.25 -53.27 47.35
N ALA A 33 39.96 -52.87 46.28
CA ALA A 33 41.39 -52.56 46.32
C ALA A 33 41.73 -51.10 46.69
N PHE A 34 40.84 -50.14 46.40
CA PHE A 34 41.15 -48.70 46.51
C PHE A 34 40.32 -47.94 47.54
N GLY A 35 39.33 -48.60 48.17
CA GLY A 35 38.35 -47.92 49.02
C GLY A 35 37.36 -47.10 48.17
N PHE A 36 36.10 -47.10 48.59
CA PHE A 36 34.99 -46.48 47.86
C PHE A 36 35.25 -44.99 47.52
N ASP A 37 35.89 -44.25 48.41
CA ASP A 37 36.18 -42.82 48.22
C ASP A 37 37.16 -42.55 47.08
N CYS A 38 38.20 -43.36 46.92
CA CYS A 38 39.20 -43.18 45.87
C CYS A 38 38.64 -43.57 44.48
N PHE A 39 37.78 -44.60 44.45
CA PHE A 39 37.04 -44.97 43.24
C PHE A 39 36.06 -43.87 42.81
N LEU A 40 35.34 -43.28 43.78
CA LEU A 40 34.46 -42.14 43.50
C LEU A 40 35.22 -40.92 42.99
N GLU A 41 36.40 -40.59 43.54
CA GLU A 41 37.21 -39.48 43.03
C GLU A 41 37.73 -39.72 41.60
N PHE A 42 38.03 -40.97 41.24
CA PHE A 42 38.45 -41.33 39.88
C PHE A 42 37.31 -41.23 38.86
N VAL A 43 36.10 -41.69 39.21
CA VAL A 43 34.95 -41.74 38.29
C VAL A 43 34.18 -40.40 38.23
N ARG A 44 34.26 -39.57 39.28
CA ARG A 44 33.55 -38.28 39.38
C ARG A 44 33.82 -37.33 38.19
N PRO A 45 35.05 -37.09 37.72
CA PRO A 45 35.31 -36.24 36.55
C PRO A 45 34.69 -36.76 35.25
N MET A 46 34.59 -38.09 35.08
CA MET A 46 33.97 -38.69 33.90
C MET A 46 32.44 -38.52 33.93
N LEU A 47 31.83 -38.73 35.11
CA LEU A 47 30.39 -38.53 35.30
C LEU A 47 30.01 -37.06 35.11
N THR A 48 30.77 -36.12 35.68
CA THR A 48 30.49 -34.68 35.53
C THR A 48 30.65 -34.22 34.09
N LYS A 49 31.66 -34.70 33.36
CA LYS A 49 31.84 -34.38 31.92
C LYS A 49 30.67 -34.89 31.07
N LYS A 50 30.19 -36.12 31.33
CA LYS A 50 29.05 -36.70 30.62
C LYS A 50 27.74 -35.96 30.93
N MET A 51 27.52 -35.59 32.18
CA MET A 51 26.37 -34.77 32.59
C MET A 51 26.41 -33.36 31.99
N MET A 52 27.59 -32.73 31.96
CA MET A 52 27.77 -31.41 31.34
C MET A 52 27.51 -31.46 29.83
N HIS A 53 28.04 -32.47 29.13
CA HIS A 53 27.81 -32.64 27.70
C HIS A 53 26.33 -32.83 27.37
N THR A 54 25.62 -33.68 28.12
CA THR A 54 24.17 -33.90 27.95
C THR A 54 23.35 -32.65 28.24
N THR A 55 23.73 -31.88 29.27
CA THR A 55 23.09 -30.59 29.60
C THR A 55 23.30 -29.57 28.48
N LEU A 56 24.52 -29.44 27.95
CA LEU A 56 24.83 -28.53 26.85
C LEU A 56 24.10 -28.91 25.56
N SER A 57 24.01 -30.22 25.23
CA SER A 57 23.25 -30.66 24.06
C SER A 57 21.75 -30.34 24.19
N ALA A 58 21.18 -30.51 25.38
CA ALA A 58 19.78 -30.17 25.64
C ALA A 58 19.55 -28.65 25.50
N GLN A 59 20.43 -27.83 26.07
CA GLN A 59 20.34 -26.36 25.94
C GLN A 59 20.45 -25.90 24.49
N ARG A 60 21.34 -26.50 23.68
CA ARG A 60 21.48 -26.18 22.26
C ARG A 60 20.19 -26.47 21.49
N SER A 61 19.61 -27.65 21.70
CA SER A 61 18.33 -28.01 21.05
C SER A 61 17.18 -27.07 21.44
N LEU A 62 17.14 -26.61 22.69
CA LEU A 62 16.14 -25.64 23.14
C LEU A 62 16.34 -24.27 22.47
N LEU A 63 17.59 -23.83 22.30
CA LEU A 63 17.93 -22.58 21.64
C LEU A 63 17.55 -22.62 20.15
N ASP A 64 17.82 -23.74 19.47
CA ASP A 64 17.46 -23.93 18.07
C ASP A 64 15.94 -23.87 17.87
N ASN A 65 15.17 -24.51 18.75
CA ASN A 65 13.70 -24.44 18.74
C ASN A 65 13.17 -23.02 18.97
N LYS A 66 13.75 -22.27 19.92
CA LYS A 66 13.37 -20.88 20.17
C LYS A 66 13.70 -19.99 18.96
N THR A 67 14.86 -20.19 18.35
CA THR A 67 15.30 -19.44 17.17
C THR A 67 14.36 -19.69 15.98
N TYR A 68 13.95 -20.95 15.79
CA TYR A 68 12.98 -21.33 14.78
C TYR A 68 11.62 -20.64 15.00
N LEU A 69 11.08 -20.70 16.23
CA LEU A 69 9.80 -20.07 16.56
C LEU A 69 9.82 -18.55 16.37
N VAL A 70 10.93 -17.89 16.73
CA VAL A 70 11.09 -16.44 16.52
C VAL A 70 11.15 -16.12 15.02
N SER A 71 11.93 -16.88 14.25
CA SER A 71 12.01 -16.71 12.79
C SER A 71 10.65 -16.86 12.12
N GLU A 72 9.89 -17.89 12.49
CA GLU A 72 8.54 -18.12 11.96
C GLU A 72 7.59 -16.96 12.27
N LYS A 73 7.63 -16.43 13.51
CA LYS A 73 6.82 -15.26 13.89
C LYS A 73 7.20 -14.01 13.10
N ILE A 74 8.49 -13.78 12.87
CA ILE A 74 8.98 -12.65 12.06
C ILE A 74 8.46 -12.75 10.64
N VAL A 75 8.54 -13.93 10.02
CA VAL A 75 8.04 -14.13 8.65
C VAL A 75 6.54 -13.86 8.58
N LYS A 76 5.75 -14.38 9.53
CA LYS A 76 4.30 -14.14 9.59
C LYS A 76 3.95 -12.66 9.78
N GLN A 77 4.69 -11.96 10.65
CA GLN A 77 4.49 -10.52 10.87
C GLN A 77 4.84 -9.71 9.63
N ASN A 78 5.97 -10.00 8.98
CA ASN A 78 6.38 -9.31 7.77
C ASN A 78 5.37 -9.52 6.63
N GLN A 79 4.80 -10.72 6.50
CA GLN A 79 3.74 -10.97 5.52
C GLN A 79 2.51 -10.12 5.80
N ALA A 80 2.03 -10.08 7.05
CA ALA A 80 0.89 -9.25 7.43
C ALA A 80 1.14 -7.76 7.20
N ILE A 81 2.35 -7.26 7.49
CA ILE A 81 2.74 -5.87 7.22
C ILE A 81 2.69 -5.59 5.71
N MET A 82 3.21 -6.49 4.88
CA MET A 82 3.18 -6.33 3.42
C MET A 82 1.76 -6.28 2.87
N ASP A 83 0.87 -7.13 3.37
CA ASP A 83 -0.54 -7.16 2.93
C ASP A 83 -1.27 -5.86 3.29
N VAL A 84 -1.01 -5.32 4.48
CA VAL A 84 -1.54 -4.01 4.92
C VAL A 84 -0.97 -2.87 4.07
N LEU A 85 0.33 -2.87 3.81
CA LEU A 85 0.98 -1.85 2.97
C LEU A 85 0.45 -1.84 1.54
N ALA A 86 0.24 -3.01 0.93
CA ALA A 86 -0.37 -3.13 -0.39
C ALA A 86 -1.79 -2.54 -0.39
N SER A 87 -2.58 -2.86 0.63
CA SER A 87 -3.94 -2.34 0.79
C SER A 87 -3.96 -0.82 0.96
N HIS A 88 -3.06 -0.26 1.78
CA HIS A 88 -2.92 1.18 1.96
C HIS A 88 -2.49 1.91 0.68
N SER A 89 -1.56 1.35 -0.10
CA SER A 89 -1.13 1.92 -1.39
C SER A 89 -2.31 2.06 -2.36
N VAL A 90 -3.17 1.04 -2.45
CA VAL A 90 -4.37 1.09 -3.29
C VAL A 90 -5.36 2.15 -2.80
N LEU A 91 -5.58 2.25 -1.49
CA LEU A 91 -6.48 3.26 -0.91
C LEU A 91 -5.97 4.69 -1.11
N LEU A 92 -4.68 4.93 -0.88
CA LEU A 92 -4.06 6.25 -1.09
C LEU A 92 -4.15 6.69 -2.56
N ASN A 93 -3.90 5.77 -3.51
CA ASN A 93 -4.07 6.08 -4.93
C ASN A 93 -5.52 6.44 -5.28
N LYS A 94 -6.51 5.77 -4.67
CA LYS A 94 -7.93 6.12 -4.86
C LYS A 94 -8.26 7.50 -4.28
N ILE A 95 -7.78 7.81 -3.08
CA ILE A 95 -8.01 9.11 -2.44
C ILE A 95 -7.34 10.23 -3.24
N TYR A 96 -6.07 10.04 -3.62
CA TYR A 96 -5.33 11.02 -4.42
C TYR A 96 -6.06 11.35 -5.73
N LYS A 97 -6.49 10.32 -6.48
CA LYS A 97 -7.28 10.50 -7.71
C LYS A 97 -8.60 11.23 -7.43
N ASN A 98 -9.25 10.96 -6.30
CA ASN A 98 -10.51 11.59 -5.97
C ASN A 98 -10.39 13.05 -5.47
N GLU A 99 -9.27 13.45 -4.86
CA GLU A 99 -9.09 14.80 -4.30
C GLU A 99 -8.39 15.77 -5.26
N THR A 100 -7.39 15.32 -6.01
CA THR A 100 -6.64 16.22 -6.93
C THR A 100 -7.39 16.46 -8.23
N MET A 101 -8.00 15.44 -8.84
CA MET A 101 -8.65 15.54 -10.16
C MET A 101 -9.83 16.52 -10.21
N PRO A 102 -10.76 16.58 -9.22
CA PRO A 102 -11.86 17.55 -9.27
C PRO A 102 -11.37 19.01 -9.24
N THR A 103 -10.24 19.26 -8.60
CA THR A 103 -9.68 20.60 -8.44
C THR A 103 -9.06 21.09 -9.75
N GLU A 104 -8.30 20.24 -10.44
CA GLU A 104 -7.73 20.53 -11.75
C GLU A 104 -8.82 20.70 -12.82
N VAL A 105 -9.80 19.79 -12.84
CA VAL A 105 -10.92 19.84 -13.81
C VAL A 105 -11.81 21.07 -13.62
N SER A 106 -11.95 21.57 -12.39
CA SER A 106 -12.71 22.80 -12.12
C SER A 106 -12.12 24.03 -12.80
N THR A 107 -10.79 24.07 -13.01
CA THR A 107 -10.08 25.19 -13.66
C THR A 107 -10.29 25.26 -15.17
N VAL A 108 -10.67 24.13 -15.80
CA VAL A 108 -10.94 24.03 -17.24
C VAL A 108 -12.16 24.85 -17.67
N PHE A 109 -13.11 25.05 -16.75
CA PHE A 109 -14.35 25.78 -17.02
C PHE A 109 -14.32 27.20 -16.44
N PRO A 110 -14.75 28.23 -17.20
CA PRO A 110 -15.44 28.16 -18.48
C PRO A 110 -14.50 28.06 -19.70
N ILE A 111 -14.91 27.30 -20.72
CA ILE A 111 -14.23 27.18 -22.01
C ILE A 111 -14.43 28.48 -22.80
N LYS A 112 -13.34 29.15 -23.17
CA LYS A 112 -13.38 30.48 -23.78
C LYS A 112 -13.14 30.45 -25.28
N THR A 113 -12.27 29.56 -25.74
CA THR A 113 -11.82 29.52 -27.14
C THR A 113 -12.23 28.23 -27.85
N VAL A 114 -12.18 28.25 -29.18
CA VAL A 114 -12.57 27.09 -30.00
C VAL A 114 -11.51 26.00 -29.88
N GLU A 115 -10.26 26.43 -29.80
CA GLU A 115 -9.09 25.59 -29.64
C GLU A 115 -9.13 24.86 -28.28
N GLU A 116 -9.55 25.54 -27.20
CA GLU A 116 -9.78 24.91 -25.90
C GLU A 116 -10.88 23.86 -25.97
N LEU A 117 -11.97 24.14 -26.69
CA LEU A 117 -13.10 23.22 -26.86
C LEU A 117 -12.69 21.93 -27.59
N GLU A 118 -11.90 22.07 -28.66
CA GLU A 118 -11.36 20.94 -29.42
C GLU A 118 -10.33 20.14 -28.62
N LYS A 119 -9.38 20.82 -27.97
CA LYS A 119 -8.38 20.19 -27.11
C LYS A 119 -9.04 19.40 -25.99
N LEU A 120 -10.06 19.96 -25.35
CA LEU A 120 -10.78 19.28 -24.29
C LEU A 120 -11.49 18.04 -24.82
N ASN A 121 -12.28 18.17 -25.89
CA ASN A 121 -13.01 17.03 -26.44
C ASN A 121 -12.07 15.89 -26.84
N ASN A 122 -10.91 16.20 -27.43
CA ASN A 122 -9.97 15.17 -27.88
C ASN A 122 -9.13 14.60 -26.72
N GLY A 123 -8.82 15.42 -25.72
CA GLY A 123 -7.95 15.08 -24.59
C GLY A 123 -8.61 14.33 -23.43
N ILE A 124 -9.95 14.30 -23.33
CA ILE A 124 -10.65 13.55 -22.28
C ILE A 124 -10.44 12.04 -22.49
N SER A 125 -9.87 11.37 -21.50
CA SER A 125 -9.82 9.91 -21.43
C SER A 125 -11.12 9.34 -20.80
N GLU A 126 -11.41 8.06 -21.03
CA GLU A 126 -12.60 7.42 -20.46
C GLU A 126 -12.59 7.39 -18.92
N GLU A 127 -11.40 7.28 -18.32
CA GLU A 127 -11.19 7.32 -16.87
C GLU A 127 -11.53 8.70 -16.27
N ASP A 128 -11.39 9.77 -17.06
CA ASP A 128 -11.60 11.14 -16.58
C ASP A 128 -13.08 11.57 -16.59
N ILE A 129 -13.92 10.92 -17.41
CA ILE A 129 -15.33 11.30 -17.63
C ILE A 129 -16.10 11.49 -16.33
N PRO A 130 -16.02 10.60 -15.31
CA PRO A 130 -16.75 10.77 -14.06
C PRO A 130 -16.37 12.06 -13.31
N PHE A 131 -15.09 12.46 -13.35
CA PHE A 131 -14.62 13.68 -12.68
C PHE A 131 -15.13 14.95 -13.38
N TYR A 132 -15.15 14.95 -14.72
CA TYR A 132 -15.76 16.02 -15.50
C TYR A 132 -17.27 16.11 -15.24
N VAL A 133 -17.99 14.99 -15.23
CA VAL A 133 -19.42 14.94 -14.91
C VAL A 133 -19.70 15.52 -13.53
N ALA A 134 -18.94 15.11 -12.51
CA ALA A 134 -19.08 15.63 -11.15
C ALA A 134 -18.82 17.14 -11.07
N THR A 135 -17.80 17.63 -11.77
CA THR A 135 -17.44 19.06 -11.82
C THR A 135 -18.53 19.88 -12.50
N VAL A 136 -19.04 19.42 -13.65
CA VAL A 136 -20.14 20.08 -14.36
C VAL A 136 -21.39 20.10 -13.49
N LYS A 137 -21.73 18.95 -12.86
CA LYS A 137 -22.85 18.83 -11.93
C LYS A 137 -22.74 19.83 -10.77
N MET A 138 -21.55 20.01 -10.21
CA MET A 138 -21.29 21.02 -9.17
C MET A 138 -21.53 22.44 -9.69
N LYS A 139 -21.02 22.79 -10.88
CA LYS A 139 -21.18 24.15 -11.45
C LYS A 139 -22.64 24.47 -11.83
N ILE A 140 -23.44 23.47 -12.21
CA ILE A 140 -24.86 23.65 -12.59
C ILE A 140 -25.85 23.45 -11.44
N LYS A 141 -25.44 22.89 -10.29
CA LYS A 141 -26.32 22.53 -9.16
C LYS A 141 -27.28 23.65 -8.76
N ALA A 142 -26.77 24.88 -8.63
CA ALA A 142 -27.55 26.04 -8.20
C ALA A 142 -28.30 26.69 -9.38
N GLY A 143 -29.44 26.12 -9.80
CA GLY A 143 -30.31 26.71 -10.82
C GLY A 143 -30.24 26.08 -12.22
N GLY A 144 -29.57 24.93 -12.34
CA GLY A 144 -29.57 24.07 -13.52
C GLY A 144 -28.67 24.56 -14.65
N LEU A 145 -28.64 23.78 -15.74
CA LEU A 145 -27.80 24.02 -16.91
C LEU A 145 -28.09 25.40 -17.54
N ILE A 146 -29.37 25.75 -17.72
CA ILE A 146 -29.79 26.96 -18.44
C ILE A 146 -29.28 28.25 -17.78
N LYS A 147 -29.31 28.33 -16.44
CA LYS A 147 -28.88 29.53 -15.71
C LYS A 147 -27.36 29.60 -15.55
N ASN A 148 -26.70 28.45 -15.41
CA ASN A 148 -25.26 28.38 -15.11
C ASN A 148 -24.38 28.07 -16.32
N PHE A 149 -24.93 28.03 -17.53
CA PHE A 149 -24.18 27.67 -18.72
C PHE A 149 -22.97 28.57 -18.96
N SER A 150 -23.05 29.85 -18.59
CA SER A 150 -21.93 30.79 -18.68
C SER A 150 -20.73 30.43 -17.80
N LYS A 151 -20.92 29.55 -16.81
CA LYS A 151 -19.83 28.99 -15.97
C LYS A 151 -19.12 27.82 -16.65
N LEU A 152 -19.71 27.26 -17.72
CA LEU A 152 -19.18 26.13 -18.49
C LEU A 152 -18.62 26.59 -19.83
N ILE A 153 -19.37 27.42 -20.56
CA ILE A 153 -19.04 27.87 -21.91
C ILE A 153 -19.18 29.39 -21.97
N SER A 154 -18.18 30.06 -22.55
CA SER A 154 -18.16 31.51 -22.71
C SER A 154 -19.27 32.01 -23.66
N GLU A 155 -19.58 33.30 -23.54
CA GLU A 155 -20.53 33.98 -24.44
C GLU A 155 -20.03 33.94 -25.90
N ASP A 156 -18.72 34.04 -26.13
CA ASP A 156 -18.10 34.01 -27.47
C ASP A 156 -18.33 32.68 -28.19
N ILE A 157 -18.15 31.56 -27.49
CA ILE A 157 -18.45 30.23 -28.03
C ILE A 157 -19.95 30.10 -28.27
N CYS A 158 -20.78 30.59 -27.36
CA CYS A 158 -22.22 30.56 -27.54
C CYS A 158 -22.66 31.31 -28.80
N LEU A 159 -21.99 32.40 -29.18
CA LEU A 159 -22.32 33.18 -30.39
C LEU A 159 -21.98 32.42 -31.67
N LYS A 160 -20.81 31.76 -31.71
CA LYS A 160 -20.27 31.01 -32.85
C LYS A 160 -20.96 29.67 -33.08
N TYR A 161 -21.45 29.02 -32.03
CA TYR A 161 -22.02 27.67 -32.09
C TYR A 161 -23.53 27.63 -31.94
N ASN A 162 -24.14 26.62 -32.55
CA ASN A 162 -25.50 26.14 -32.30
C ASN A 162 -25.42 24.63 -32.03
N TYR A 163 -26.38 24.05 -31.32
CA TYR A 163 -26.38 22.60 -31.12
C TYR A 163 -26.29 21.82 -32.44
N ASN A 164 -27.15 22.16 -33.42
CA ASN A 164 -27.18 21.52 -34.74
C ASN A 164 -26.32 22.20 -35.84
N GLY A 165 -25.72 23.37 -35.56
CA GLY A 165 -24.95 24.10 -36.59
C GLY A 165 -25.78 24.77 -37.71
N THR A 166 -26.92 25.38 -37.38
CA THR A 166 -27.75 26.11 -38.35
C THR A 166 -27.39 27.59 -38.45
N HIS A 167 -27.75 28.24 -39.58
CA HIS A 167 -27.57 29.68 -39.84
C HIS A 167 -26.11 30.17 -39.80
N GLY A 168 -25.21 29.45 -40.48
CA GLY A 168 -23.79 29.81 -40.55
C GLY A 168 -23.03 29.63 -39.22
N LYS A 169 -23.63 28.92 -38.25
CA LYS A 169 -23.02 28.60 -36.96
C LYS A 169 -22.49 27.18 -36.98
N LEU A 170 -21.44 26.93 -36.22
CA LEU A 170 -20.84 25.61 -36.12
C LEU A 170 -21.69 24.67 -35.23
N PRO A 171 -21.72 23.35 -35.53
CA PRO A 171 -22.47 22.38 -34.73
C PRO A 171 -21.73 22.05 -33.43
N PHE A 172 -22.38 22.22 -32.29
CA PHE A 172 -21.85 21.80 -30.99
C PHE A 172 -22.03 20.30 -30.73
N CYS A 173 -23.00 19.66 -31.40
CA CYS A 173 -23.22 18.22 -31.30
C CYS A 173 -22.02 17.38 -31.77
N GLN A 174 -21.08 17.95 -32.53
CA GLN A 174 -19.86 17.27 -32.97
C GLN A 174 -18.92 16.90 -31.81
N TYR A 175 -19.00 17.59 -30.68
CA TYR A 175 -18.18 17.33 -29.50
C TYR A 175 -18.80 16.24 -28.63
N LEU A 176 -18.73 14.98 -29.09
CA LEU A 176 -19.42 13.84 -28.49
C LEU A 176 -19.06 13.64 -27.01
N LYS A 177 -17.77 13.73 -26.65
CA LYS A 177 -17.31 13.51 -25.27
C LYS A 177 -17.82 14.61 -24.32
N ILE A 178 -17.74 15.87 -24.76
CA ILE A 178 -18.25 17.01 -23.98
C ILE A 178 -19.78 16.93 -23.83
N ASN A 179 -20.49 16.58 -24.90
CA ASN A 179 -21.94 16.39 -24.82
C ASN A 179 -22.31 15.24 -23.88
N GLY A 180 -21.59 14.11 -23.91
CA GLY A 180 -21.78 13.01 -22.98
C GLY A 180 -21.55 13.41 -21.52
N ILE A 181 -20.54 14.25 -21.25
CA ILE A 181 -20.30 14.81 -19.91
C ILE A 181 -21.49 15.67 -19.46
N PHE A 182 -21.97 16.55 -20.33
CA PHE A 182 -23.08 17.45 -19.99
C PHE A 182 -24.38 16.69 -19.82
N GLU A 183 -24.65 15.70 -20.67
CA GLU A 183 -25.79 14.80 -20.58
C GLU A 183 -25.75 14.01 -19.26
N GLY A 184 -24.61 13.39 -18.94
CA GLY A 184 -24.42 12.66 -17.68
C GLY A 184 -24.53 13.54 -16.44
N ALA A 185 -24.13 14.81 -16.54
CA ALA A 185 -24.26 15.76 -15.42
C ALA A 185 -25.70 16.24 -15.19
N VAL A 186 -26.50 16.35 -16.27
CA VAL A 186 -27.91 16.74 -16.21
C VAL A 186 -28.79 15.55 -15.81
N GLY A 187 -28.56 14.37 -16.38
CA GLY A 187 -29.32 13.15 -16.12
C GLY A 187 -30.75 13.18 -16.65
N ASP A 188 -31.01 13.90 -17.74
CA ASP A 188 -32.33 14.04 -18.36
C ASP A 188 -32.31 13.50 -19.79
N GLU A 189 -33.26 12.62 -20.13
CA GLU A 189 -33.41 12.01 -21.46
C GLU A 189 -33.64 13.04 -22.57
N ASN A 190 -34.14 14.23 -22.22
CA ASN A 190 -34.37 15.34 -23.14
C ASN A 190 -33.23 16.37 -23.15
N TYR A 191 -32.01 15.94 -22.82
CA TYR A 191 -30.79 16.77 -22.84
C TYR A 191 -30.66 17.62 -24.10
N THR A 192 -30.95 17.05 -25.28
CA THR A 192 -30.87 17.74 -26.58
C THR A 192 -31.75 18.99 -26.66
N SER A 193 -32.94 18.97 -26.07
CA SER A 193 -33.81 20.16 -26.04
C SER A 193 -33.35 21.15 -24.97
N LEU A 194 -32.85 20.65 -23.85
CA LEU A 194 -32.34 21.47 -22.76
C LEU A 194 -31.09 22.26 -23.14
N ILE A 195 -30.11 21.63 -23.80
CA ILE A 195 -28.84 22.27 -24.18
C ILE A 195 -29.02 23.41 -25.20
N LYS A 196 -30.08 23.36 -26.03
CA LYS A 196 -30.40 24.43 -26.99
C LYS A 196 -30.80 25.73 -26.30
N GLN A 197 -31.45 25.66 -25.14
CA GLN A 197 -31.96 26.84 -24.43
C GLN A 197 -30.84 27.77 -23.93
N PRO A 198 -29.76 27.29 -23.29
CA PRO A 198 -28.62 28.13 -22.93
C PRO A 198 -28.00 28.90 -24.11
N PHE A 199 -27.81 28.25 -25.27
CA PHE A 199 -27.30 28.93 -26.47
C PHE A 199 -28.22 30.08 -26.92
N LYS A 200 -29.54 29.85 -26.92
CA LYS A 200 -30.53 30.89 -27.25
C LYS A 200 -30.48 32.03 -26.23
N ARG A 201 -30.41 31.71 -24.94
CA ARG A 201 -30.35 32.68 -23.86
C ARG A 201 -29.09 33.54 -23.92
N ALA A 202 -27.93 32.92 -24.14
CA ALA A 202 -26.65 33.64 -24.26
C ALA A 202 -26.69 34.65 -25.42
N LYS A 203 -27.17 34.25 -26.60
CA LYS A 203 -27.35 35.14 -27.75
C LYS A 203 -28.29 36.30 -27.44
N ASN A 204 -29.45 36.00 -26.86
CA ASN A 204 -30.43 37.02 -26.50
C ASN A 204 -29.84 38.03 -25.51
N ASN A 205 -29.06 37.58 -24.53
CA ASN A 205 -28.40 38.46 -23.58
C ASN A 205 -27.33 39.33 -24.26
N PHE A 206 -26.50 38.75 -25.13
CA PHE A 206 -25.50 39.48 -25.89
C PHE A 206 -26.13 40.60 -26.73
N PHE A 207 -27.13 40.27 -27.56
CA PHE A 207 -27.77 41.26 -28.42
C PHE A 207 -28.53 42.32 -27.63
N LYS A 208 -29.15 41.97 -26.49
CA LYS A 208 -29.76 42.96 -25.59
C LYS A 208 -28.71 43.94 -25.04
N LYS A 209 -27.55 43.46 -24.59
CA LYS A 209 -26.45 44.32 -24.13
C LYS A 209 -25.97 45.25 -25.24
N GLU A 210 -25.75 44.70 -26.44
CA GLU A 210 -25.32 45.48 -27.61
C GLU A 210 -26.34 46.54 -28.02
N CYS A 211 -27.64 46.24 -28.00
CA CYS A 211 -28.68 47.22 -28.26
C CYS A 211 -28.69 48.34 -27.20
N LEU A 212 -28.45 48.02 -25.93
CA LEU A 212 -28.40 49.01 -24.85
C LEU A 212 -27.18 49.93 -24.94
N LYS A 213 -26.04 49.43 -25.43
CA LYS A 213 -24.82 50.25 -25.64
C LYS A 213 -24.98 51.30 -26.75
N ARG A 214 -25.94 51.10 -27.65
CA ARG A 214 -26.22 52.01 -28.79
C ARG A 214 -27.26 53.08 -28.46
N LYS A 215 -27.85 53.02 -27.26
CA LYS A 215 -28.76 54.05 -26.73
C LYS A 215 -27.97 55.06 -25.92
#